data_AF-A0AAV1U8X0-F1
#
_entry.id   AF-A0AAV1U8X0-F1
#
_cell.length_a   1.000
_cell.length_b   1.000
_cell.length_c   1.000
_cell.angle_alpha   90.00
_cell.angle_beta   90.00
_cell.angle_gamma   90.00
#
_symmetry.space_group_name_H-M   'P 1'
#
loop_
_entity.id
_entity.type
_entity.pdbx_description
1 polymer ?
#
loop_
_entity_poly.entity_id
_entity_poly.type
_entity_poly.pdbx_seq_one_letter_code
_entity_poly.pdbx_strand_id
1 'polypeptide(L)'
;MAPSHYSAQEAWGLHDRRYGPQSSVAHMMHPPREEEHHDGRLSGLGADSHNRTPVPTGDELRMLRAETEEAKNGLLDAREMVESAQDRAAAATEAAERTRREQQVLVERLRQLETATFGGPQQNESARARAGLGPSRRQRRRQGGVGL
;
A
#
# COMPACT_ATOMS: atom_id res chain seq x y z
N MET A 1 -10.10 -51.09 5.19
CA MET A 1 -10.34 -49.78 5.81
C MET A 1 -9.91 -48.72 4.81
N ALA A 2 -10.89 -48.07 4.18
CA ALA A 2 -10.68 -47.07 3.15
C ALA A 2 -10.55 -45.67 3.78
N PRO A 3 -9.69 -44.78 3.27
CA PRO A 3 -9.64 -43.40 3.73
C PRO A 3 -10.77 -42.58 3.11
N SER A 4 -11.53 -41.90 3.97
CA SER A 4 -12.61 -40.99 3.65
C SER A 4 -12.12 -39.77 2.87
N HIS A 5 -12.91 -39.39 1.88
CA HIS A 5 -12.77 -38.23 1.01
C HIS A 5 -12.77 -36.90 1.78
N TYR A 6 -11.81 -36.03 1.44
CA TYR A 6 -11.97 -34.58 1.60
C TYR A 6 -11.60 -33.94 0.25
N SER A 7 -12.63 -33.55 -0.51
CA SER A 7 -12.48 -32.88 -1.80
C SER A 7 -11.88 -31.50 -1.60
N ALA A 8 -10.71 -31.30 -2.21
CA ALA A 8 -10.18 -29.99 -2.51
C ALA A 8 -10.96 -29.39 -3.69
N GLN A 9 -11.43 -28.16 -3.49
CA GLN A 9 -11.37 -27.07 -4.45
C GLN A 9 -12.01 -27.32 -5.83
N GLU A 10 -13.33 -27.12 -5.90
CA GLU A 10 -14.01 -26.67 -7.12
C GLU A 10 -13.60 -25.20 -7.37
N ALA A 11 -12.86 -24.91 -8.44
CA ALA A 11 -13.33 -24.68 -9.80
C ALA A 11 -13.76 -23.22 -10.05
N TRP A 12 -12.75 -22.40 -10.36
CA TRP A 12 -12.73 -21.31 -11.34
C TRP A 12 -14.08 -20.69 -11.75
N GLY A 13 -14.51 -19.67 -10.99
CA GLY A 13 -15.44 -18.63 -11.46
C GLY A 13 -14.67 -17.40 -11.95
N LEU A 14 -14.30 -17.39 -13.22
CA LEU A 14 -13.95 -16.16 -13.94
C LEU A 14 -15.21 -15.28 -13.97
N HIS A 15 -15.24 -14.11 -13.34
CA HIS A 15 -16.02 -12.98 -13.84
C HIS A 15 -15.38 -11.64 -13.51
N ASP A 16 -15.12 -10.94 -14.61
CA ASP A 16 -14.47 -9.66 -14.75
C ASP A 16 -15.38 -8.50 -14.30
N ARG A 17 -14.71 -7.42 -13.91
CA ARG A 17 -15.26 -6.12 -13.49
C ARG A 17 -16.36 -5.63 -14.43
N ARG A 18 -17.47 -5.12 -13.89
CA ARG A 18 -18.26 -4.03 -14.50
C ARG A 18 -19.29 -3.44 -13.50
N TYR A 19 -19.05 -2.18 -13.11
CA TYR A 19 -20.01 -1.16 -12.65
C TYR A 19 -20.73 -1.27 -11.28
N GLY A 20 -20.19 -0.55 -10.27
CA GLY A 20 -20.91 0.36 -9.36
C GLY A 20 -21.70 -0.22 -8.16
N PRO A 21 -21.62 0.38 -6.95
CA PRO A 21 -22.48 -0.01 -5.84
C PRO A 21 -23.93 0.40 -6.15
N GLN A 22 -24.83 -0.57 -6.25
CA GLN A 22 -26.26 -0.33 -6.38
C GLN A 22 -26.79 0.26 -5.08
N SER A 23 -27.15 1.54 -5.13
CA SER A 23 -27.89 2.26 -4.09
C SER A 23 -29.25 1.57 -3.84
N SER A 24 -29.36 0.77 -2.78
CA SER A 24 -30.65 0.24 -2.30
C SER A 24 -31.42 1.32 -1.53
N VAL A 25 -31.92 2.33 -2.23
CA VAL A 25 -32.97 3.21 -1.69
C VAL A 25 -34.09 3.26 -2.71
N ALA A 26 -34.72 2.10 -2.91
CA ALA A 26 -36.02 2.02 -3.54
C ALA A 26 -37.06 2.57 -2.55
N HIS A 27 -37.31 3.88 -2.68
CA HIS A 27 -38.66 4.46 -2.75
C HIS A 27 -39.72 3.90 -1.78
N MET A 28 -39.70 4.33 -0.50
CA MET A 28 -40.89 4.32 0.34
C MET A 28 -41.67 5.63 0.12
N MET A 29 -42.50 5.67 -0.93
CA MET A 29 -43.57 6.66 -1.06
C MET A 29 -44.86 6.03 -0.58
N HIS A 30 -45.27 6.29 0.66
CA HIS A 30 -46.66 6.07 1.09
C HIS A 30 -47.51 7.26 0.60
N PRO A 31 -48.59 7.06 -0.18
CA PRO A 31 -49.54 8.14 -0.41
C PRO A 31 -50.35 8.41 0.87
N PRO A 32 -50.66 9.68 1.20
CA PRO A 32 -51.52 9.99 2.33
C PRO A 32 -52.95 9.54 2.03
N ARG A 33 -53.60 8.87 3.00
CA ARG A 33 -55.04 8.62 2.95
C ARG A 33 -55.77 9.95 3.09
N GLU A 34 -56.67 10.18 2.16
CA GLU A 34 -57.63 11.28 2.18
C GLU A 34 -58.61 11.13 3.36
N GLU A 35 -59.04 12.27 3.87
CA GLU A 35 -60.22 12.51 4.72
C GLU A 35 -60.16 12.12 6.21
N GLU A 36 -59.63 13.03 7.02
CA GLU A 36 -60.24 13.33 8.32
C GLU A 36 -60.72 14.79 8.30
N HIS A 37 -62.03 14.94 8.17
CA HIS A 37 -62.77 16.20 8.22
C HIS A 37 -62.54 16.87 9.58
N HIS A 38 -61.71 17.91 9.62
CA HIS A 38 -61.65 18.81 10.77
C HIS A 38 -62.15 20.19 10.36
N ASP A 39 -63.32 20.49 10.90
CA ASP A 39 -64.09 21.69 10.64
C ASP A 39 -63.26 22.94 10.87
N GLY A 40 -63.28 23.81 9.86
CA GLY A 40 -62.69 25.13 9.94
C GLY A 40 -63.32 25.96 11.05
N ARG A 41 -62.60 26.12 12.16
CA ARG A 41 -62.79 27.27 13.04
C ARG A 41 -61.45 27.84 13.46
N LEU A 42 -61.00 28.80 12.66
CA LEU A 42 -59.93 29.74 13.00
C LEU A 42 -60.31 30.50 14.27
N SER A 43 -59.50 30.41 15.31
CA SER A 43 -59.22 31.49 16.27
C SER A 43 -58.11 31.06 17.22
N GLY A 44 -56.90 31.62 17.04
CA GLY A 44 -55.91 31.62 18.12
C GLY A 44 -54.46 31.55 17.68
N LEU A 45 -53.89 32.73 17.46
CA LEU A 45 -52.46 33.04 17.62
C LEU A 45 -51.51 32.46 16.56
N GLY A 46 -51.04 33.37 15.70
CA GLY A 46 -49.87 33.12 14.87
C GLY A 46 -48.67 32.76 15.74
N ALA A 47 -47.97 31.71 15.33
CA ALA A 47 -46.59 31.50 15.65
C ALA A 47 -45.95 30.84 14.43
N ASP A 48 -45.01 31.53 13.81
CA ASP A 48 -44.12 31.03 12.77
C ASP A 48 -43.34 29.80 13.30
N SER A 49 -43.98 28.62 13.32
CA SER A 49 -43.38 27.39 13.83
C SER A 49 -42.66 26.58 12.75
N HIS A 50 -42.84 26.93 11.48
CA HIS A 50 -42.38 26.12 10.35
C HIS A 50 -40.90 26.35 9.99
N ASN A 51 -40.19 27.22 10.72
CA ASN A 51 -38.77 27.51 10.53
C ASN A 51 -37.92 27.34 11.79
N ARG A 52 -38.45 26.77 12.89
CA ARG A 52 -37.63 26.48 14.06
C ARG A 52 -36.98 25.11 13.91
N THR A 53 -35.66 25.10 13.75
CA THR A 53 -34.86 23.89 13.99
C THR A 53 -35.13 23.41 15.42
N PRO A 54 -35.44 22.12 15.63
CA PRO A 54 -35.57 21.57 16.97
C PRO A 54 -34.32 21.90 17.78
N VAL A 55 -34.50 22.58 18.91
CA VAL A 55 -33.38 22.82 19.84
C VAL A 55 -33.15 21.52 20.58
N PRO A 56 -31.95 20.90 20.47
CA PRO A 56 -31.68 19.64 21.11
C PRO A 56 -31.83 19.76 22.63
N THR A 57 -32.36 18.72 23.24
CA THR A 57 -32.54 18.67 24.69
C THR A 57 -31.19 18.64 25.40
N GLY A 58 -31.16 19.02 26.69
CA GLY A 58 -29.92 18.99 27.47
C GLY A 58 -29.28 17.60 27.53
N ASP A 59 -30.10 16.55 27.47
CA ASP A 59 -29.64 15.15 27.49
C ASP A 59 -29.04 14.76 26.13
N GLU A 60 -29.66 15.17 25.02
CA GLU A 60 -29.11 15.00 23.66
C GLU A 60 -27.75 15.69 23.49
N LEU A 61 -27.60 16.91 24.02
CA LEU A 61 -26.32 17.61 24.00
C LEU A 61 -25.23 16.91 24.81
N ARG A 62 -25.61 16.27 25.94
CA ARG A 62 -24.65 15.48 26.74
C ARG A 62 -24.21 14.22 26.00
N MET A 63 -25.15 13.51 25.36
CA MET A 63 -24.83 12.33 24.55
C MET A 63 -23.92 12.69 23.37
N LEU A 64 -24.29 13.73 22.60
CA LEU A 64 -23.48 14.17 21.46
C LEU A 64 -22.06 14.58 21.89
N ARG A 65 -21.91 15.23 23.05
CA ARG A 65 -20.58 15.54 23.60
C ARG A 65 -19.79 14.28 23.96
N ALA A 66 -20.44 13.27 24.55
CA ALA A 66 -19.77 12.01 24.87
C ALA A 66 -19.31 11.28 23.61
N GLU A 67 -20.17 11.16 22.60
CA GLU A 67 -19.86 10.53 21.31
C GLU A 67 -18.72 11.24 20.58
N THR A 68 -18.71 12.58 20.61
CA THR A 68 -17.64 13.36 19.97
C THR A 68 -16.29 13.21 20.69
N GLU A 69 -16.27 13.17 22.02
CA GLU A 69 -15.03 12.89 22.76
C GLU A 69 -14.57 11.45 22.58
N GLU A 70 -15.47 10.47 22.50
CA GLU A 70 -15.13 9.08 22.18
C GLU A 70 -14.51 8.97 20.79
N ALA A 71 -15.12 9.59 19.78
CA ALA A 71 -14.59 9.61 18.42
C ALA A 71 -13.21 10.27 18.36
N LYS A 72 -13.01 11.37 19.08
CA LYS A 72 -11.72 12.06 19.16
C LYS A 72 -10.64 11.19 19.82
N ASN A 73 -10.98 10.52 20.92
CA ASN A 73 -10.05 9.61 21.59
C ASN A 73 -9.70 8.43 20.67
N GLY A 74 -10.69 7.82 20.00
CA GLY A 74 -10.44 6.76 19.02
C GLY A 74 -9.55 7.20 17.86
N LEU A 75 -9.67 8.45 17.40
CA LEU A 75 -8.77 9.00 16.38
C LEU A 75 -7.35 9.22 16.90
N LEU A 76 -7.18 9.63 18.16
CA LEU A 76 -5.86 9.79 18.78
C LEU A 76 -5.18 8.44 18.95
N ASP A 77 -5.89 7.43 19.44
CA ASP A 77 -5.38 6.06 19.59
C ASP A 77 -4.98 5.48 18.23
N ALA A 78 -5.82 5.64 17.21
CA ALA A 78 -5.52 5.18 15.85
C ALA A 78 -4.27 5.86 15.29
N ARG A 79 -4.10 7.16 15.55
CA ARG A 79 -2.91 7.90 15.14
C ARG A 79 -1.65 7.36 15.84
N GLU A 80 -1.70 7.16 17.15
CA GLU A 80 -0.57 6.62 17.92
C GLU A 80 -0.18 5.22 17.42
N MET A 81 -1.17 4.37 17.12
CA MET A 81 -0.91 3.05 16.54
C MET A 81 -0.21 3.12 15.18
N VAL A 82 -0.61 4.07 14.33
CA VAL A 82 0.03 4.29 13.02
C VAL A 82 1.45 4.81 13.18
N GLU A 83 1.67 5.80 14.05
CA GLU A 83 3.01 6.33 14.32
C GLU A 83 3.94 5.24 14.88
N SER A 84 3.47 4.46 15.87
CA SER A 84 4.20 3.32 16.42
C SER A 84 4.50 2.24 15.37
N ALA A 85 3.58 1.98 14.44
CA ALA A 85 3.81 1.04 13.35
C ALA A 85 4.86 1.56 12.36
N GLN A 86 4.83 2.86 12.05
CA GLN A 86 5.82 3.51 11.18
C GLN A 86 7.22 3.48 11.80
N ASP A 87 7.33 3.79 13.10
CA ASP A 87 8.61 3.74 13.81
C ASP A 87 9.20 2.32 13.82
N ARG A 88 8.36 1.30 14.05
CA ARG A 88 8.80 -0.10 13.97
C ARG A 88 9.21 -0.50 12.56
N ALA A 89 8.48 -0.05 11.55
CA ALA A 89 8.84 -0.30 10.15
C ALA A 89 10.19 0.36 9.81
N ALA A 90 10.42 1.60 10.24
CA ALA A 90 11.68 2.31 10.06
C ALA A 90 12.85 1.62 10.80
N ALA A 91 12.63 1.18 12.04
CA ALA A 91 13.65 0.43 12.77
C ALA A 91 13.99 -0.91 12.09
N ALA A 92 12.99 -1.59 11.54
CA ALA A 92 13.19 -2.84 10.81
C ALA A 92 13.96 -2.62 9.49
N THR A 93 13.67 -1.54 8.74
CA THR A 93 14.42 -1.21 7.52
C THR A 93 15.86 -0.84 7.85
N GLU A 94 16.12 -0.04 8.87
CA GLU A 94 17.48 0.27 9.32
C GLU A 94 18.27 -0.99 9.72
N ALA A 95 17.64 -1.91 10.46
CA ALA A 95 18.26 -3.17 10.84
C ALA A 95 18.58 -4.05 9.62
N ALA A 96 17.67 -4.11 8.64
CA ALA A 96 17.88 -4.82 7.39
C ALA A 96 19.02 -4.19 6.56
N GLU A 97 19.11 -2.86 6.50
CA GLU A 97 20.20 -2.16 5.83
C GLU A 97 21.55 -2.42 6.51
N ARG A 98 21.62 -2.40 7.84
CA ARG A 98 22.84 -2.73 8.59
C ARG A 98 23.30 -4.14 8.27
N THR A 99 22.40 -5.12 8.36
CA THR A 99 22.69 -6.51 7.99
C THR A 99 23.19 -6.62 6.55
N ARG A 100 22.55 -5.92 5.61
CA ARG A 100 22.98 -5.91 4.19
C ARG A 100 24.37 -5.34 4.02
N ARG A 101 24.70 -4.23 4.70
CA ARG A 101 26.05 -3.63 4.66
C ARG A 101 27.09 -4.59 5.23
N GLU A 102 26.79 -5.26 6.35
CA GLU A 102 27.68 -6.27 6.95
C GLU A 102 27.93 -7.44 6.00
N GLN A 103 26.89 -7.96 5.36
CA GLN A 103 27.01 -9.01 4.35
C GLN A 103 27.88 -8.56 3.16
N GLN A 104 27.71 -7.33 2.67
CA GLN A 104 28.54 -6.77 1.60
C GLN A 104 30.01 -6.68 2.00
N VAL A 105 30.30 -6.27 3.23
CA VAL A 105 31.67 -6.23 3.76
C VAL A 105 32.30 -7.63 3.80
N LEU A 106 31.53 -8.64 4.22
CA LEU A 106 32.01 -10.02 4.23
C LEU A 106 32.30 -10.56 2.83
N VAL A 107 31.40 -10.30 1.87
CA VAL A 107 31.59 -10.69 0.47
C VAL A 107 32.83 -10.02 -0.12
N GLU A 108 33.02 -8.72 0.10
CA GLU A 108 34.18 -8.00 -0.40
C GLU A 108 35.48 -8.50 0.24
N ARG A 109 35.46 -8.79 1.54
CA ARG A 109 36.60 -9.41 2.23
C ARG A 109 36.95 -10.78 1.65
N LEU A 110 35.96 -11.61 1.36
CA LEU A 110 36.18 -12.91 0.74
C LEU A 110 36.82 -12.75 -0.65
N ARG A 111 36.30 -11.82 -1.46
CA ARG A 111 36.84 -11.50 -2.78
C ARG A 111 38.29 -11.02 -2.72
N GLN A 112 38.64 -10.20 -1.73
CA GLN A 112 40.01 -9.75 -1.50
C GLN A 112 40.94 -10.92 -1.15
N LEU A 113 40.49 -11.84 -0.31
CA LEU A 113 41.24 -13.04 0.04
C LEU A 113 41.45 -13.93 -1.19
N GLU A 114 40.42 -14.20 -1.99
CA GLU A 114 40.52 -14.97 -3.23
C GLU A 114 41.51 -14.33 -4.22
N THR A 115 41.46 -13.00 -4.36
CA THR A 115 42.39 -12.24 -5.20
C THR A 115 43.83 -12.37 -4.70
N ALA A 116 44.05 -12.34 -3.39
CA ALA A 116 45.37 -12.48 -2.79
C ALA A 116 45.93 -13.90 -2.90
N THR A 117 45.09 -14.93 -2.78
CA THR A 117 45.52 -16.34 -2.80
C THR A 117 45.66 -16.91 -4.21
N PHE A 118 44.76 -16.57 -5.13
CA PHE A 118 44.73 -17.16 -6.48
C PHE A 118 45.20 -16.19 -7.57
N GLY A 119 45.57 -14.97 -7.20
CA GLY A 119 45.77 -13.87 -8.13
C GLY A 119 44.40 -13.34 -8.57
N GLY A 120 44.21 -12.02 -8.48
CA GLY A 120 42.96 -11.35 -8.86
C GLY A 120 42.46 -11.77 -10.24
N PRO A 121 41.16 -11.55 -10.53
CA PRO A 121 40.54 -12.02 -11.77
C PRO A 121 41.50 -11.70 -12.91
N GLN A 122 42.02 -12.76 -13.57
CA GLN A 122 42.96 -12.59 -14.67
C GLN A 122 42.26 -11.66 -15.65
N GLN A 123 42.64 -10.39 -15.64
CA GLN A 123 42.39 -9.51 -16.76
C GLN A 123 42.88 -10.34 -17.94
N ASN A 124 41.99 -10.57 -18.90
CA ASN A 124 42.28 -11.25 -20.15
C ASN A 124 43.27 -10.43 -20.98
N GLU A 125 44.37 -9.95 -20.36
CA GLU A 125 45.64 -9.77 -21.02
C GLU A 125 45.89 -11.08 -21.75
N SER A 126 45.66 -11.03 -23.06
CA SER A 126 46.01 -12.10 -23.97
C SER A 126 47.39 -12.63 -23.57
N ALA A 127 47.59 -13.95 -23.58
CA ALA A 127 48.88 -14.56 -23.23
C ALA A 127 50.06 -13.88 -23.95
N ARG A 128 49.79 -13.27 -25.12
CA ARG A 128 50.69 -12.42 -25.89
C ARG A 128 51.14 -11.14 -25.17
N ALA A 129 50.23 -10.40 -24.53
CA ALA A 129 50.54 -9.22 -23.73
C ALA A 129 51.33 -9.60 -22.47
N ARG A 130 50.95 -10.69 -21.80
CA ARG A 130 51.69 -11.25 -20.65
C ARG A 130 53.10 -11.69 -21.01
N ALA A 131 53.31 -12.18 -22.24
CA ALA A 131 54.63 -12.55 -22.75
C ALA A 131 55.45 -11.37 -23.29
N GLY A 132 54.97 -10.12 -23.17
CA GLY A 132 55.63 -8.93 -23.74
C GLY A 132 55.72 -8.94 -25.27
N LEU A 133 54.97 -9.85 -25.93
CA LEU A 133 55.02 -10.03 -27.36
C LEU A 133 54.12 -8.99 -28.02
N GLY A 134 54.73 -7.94 -28.57
CA GLY A 134 54.01 -6.95 -29.38
C GLY A 134 53.18 -7.57 -30.52
N PRO A 135 52.29 -6.78 -31.15
CA PRO A 135 51.46 -7.24 -32.24
C PRO A 135 52.31 -7.84 -33.35
N SER A 136 51.87 -8.98 -33.90
CA SER A 136 52.65 -9.70 -34.92
C SER A 136 52.91 -8.81 -36.13
N ARG A 137 53.99 -9.06 -36.86
CA ARG A 137 54.32 -8.34 -38.11
C ARG A 137 53.15 -8.35 -39.10
N ARG A 138 52.38 -9.46 -39.15
CA ARG A 138 51.17 -9.61 -39.97
C ARG A 138 50.01 -8.73 -39.50
N GLN A 139 49.85 -8.57 -38.19
CA GLN A 139 48.83 -7.69 -37.59
C GLN A 139 49.16 -6.22 -37.79
N ARG A 140 50.44 -5.82 -37.68
CA ARG A 140 50.90 -4.46 -38.01
C ARG A 140 50.63 -4.10 -39.47
N ARG A 141 50.81 -5.05 -40.40
CA ARG A 141 50.47 -4.83 -41.83
C ARG A 141 48.98 -4.69 -42.09
N ARG A 142 48.12 -5.34 -41.28
CA ARG A 142 46.66 -5.20 -41.39
C ARG A 142 46.17 -3.86 -40.83
N GLN A 143 46.81 -3.31 -39.80
CA GLN A 143 46.43 -2.02 -39.20
C GLN A 143 47.08 -0.81 -39.89
N GLY A 144 48.27 -0.96 -40.46
CA GLY A 144 48.93 0.07 -41.28
C GLY A 144 48.49 0.06 -42.76
N GLY A 145 47.50 -0.76 -43.10
CA GLY A 145 46.93 -0.90 -44.44
C GLY A 145 45.62 -0.12 -44.60
N VAL A 146 45.56 1.10 -44.07
CA VAL A 146 44.62 2.12 -44.54
C VAL A 146 45.50 3.26 -45.04
N GLY A 147 45.99 3.08 -46.27
CA GLY A 147 46.73 4.10 -46.98
C GLY A 147 45.87 4.59 -48.14
N LEU A 148 45.70 5.91 -48.16
CA LEU A 148 45.39 6.76 -49.32
C LEU A 148 43.94 6.78 -49.81
#